data_AF-A0A7S3Y513-F1
#
_entry.id   AF-A0A7S3Y513-F1
#
_cell.length_a   1.000
_cell.length_b   1.000
_cell.length_c   1.000
_cell.angle_alpha   90.00
_cell.angle_beta   90.00
_cell.angle_gamma   90.00
#
_symmetry.space_group_name_H-M   'P 1'
#
loop_
_entity.id
_entity.type
_entity.pdbx_description
1 polymer ?
#
loop_
_entity_poly.entity_id
_entity_poly.type
_entity_poly.pdbx_seq_one_letter_code
_entity_poly.pdbx_strand_id
1 'polypeptide(L)'
;FFPCFPSSFNYEGEARSRFCGRHKLEGMAHLRGCAGPGCARMPSFNRPGERGARFCAAHRGEGMVDVRRHRPGFVCAAPGCGQKALFNFGNEGFRKFCGRHKVAGMVNLQDKLCEREGCNTRPSFNYESERGYRFCAQHKLEGMVNTASAAFRKRKRERTVMDTPASVDISM
;
A
#
# COMPACT_ATOMS: atom_id res chain seq x y z
N PHE A 1 18.47 12.74 11.83
CA PHE A 1 18.19 12.72 10.38
C PHE A 1 17.53 11.39 10.01
N PHE A 2 16.22 11.35 9.80
CA PHE A 2 15.55 10.11 9.36
C PHE A 2 15.79 9.91 7.86
N PRO A 3 16.22 8.72 7.39
CA PRO A 3 16.36 8.46 5.97
C PRO A 3 15.00 8.55 5.29
N CYS A 4 14.88 9.42 4.30
CA CYS A 4 13.64 9.61 3.56
C CYS A 4 13.46 8.45 2.57
N PHE A 5 12.66 7.45 2.96
CA PHE A 5 12.27 6.34 2.10
C PHE A 5 10.89 6.60 1.45
N PRO A 6 10.67 6.14 0.21
CA PRO A 6 11.59 5.39 -0.65
C PRO A 6 12.55 6.28 -1.47
N SER A 7 13.85 5.94 -1.49
CA SER A 7 14.79 6.51 -2.46
C SER A 7 14.53 5.95 -3.85
N SER A 8 14.54 6.82 -4.84
CA SER A 8 14.11 6.54 -6.22
C SER A 8 14.94 7.28 -7.28
N PHE A 9 15.69 8.29 -6.87
CA PHE A 9 16.48 9.16 -7.72
C PHE A 9 17.97 8.99 -7.45
N ASN A 10 18.76 9.14 -8.52
CA ASN A 10 20.21 9.34 -8.49
C ASN A 10 20.66 9.95 -9.84
N TYR A 11 21.95 10.22 -9.99
CA TYR A 11 22.52 10.56 -11.29
C TYR A 11 22.48 9.36 -12.25
N GLU A 12 22.46 9.65 -13.55
CA GLU A 12 22.45 8.63 -14.60
C GLU A 12 23.73 7.77 -14.55
N GLY A 13 23.61 6.46 -14.79
CA GLY A 13 24.71 5.49 -14.66
C GLY A 13 24.91 4.89 -13.27
N GLU A 14 24.31 5.48 -12.23
CA GLU A 14 24.41 4.94 -10.87
C GLU A 14 23.54 3.67 -10.67
N ALA A 15 24.04 2.67 -9.96
CA ALA A 15 23.31 1.40 -9.78
C ALA A 15 22.24 1.43 -8.69
N ARG A 16 22.29 2.40 -7.76
CA ARG A 16 21.39 2.46 -6.59
C ARG A 16 20.78 3.85 -6.42
N SER A 17 19.50 3.91 -6.10
CA SER A 17 18.82 5.16 -5.78
C SER A 17 19.18 5.62 -4.37
N ARG A 18 19.62 6.87 -4.23
CA ARG A 18 20.03 7.47 -2.95
C ARG A 18 19.10 8.57 -2.47
N PHE A 19 18.40 9.22 -3.40
CA PHE A 19 17.57 10.38 -3.12
C PHE A 19 16.09 10.05 -3.34
N CYS A 20 15.21 10.63 -2.52
CA CYS A 20 13.77 10.55 -2.76
C CYS A 20 13.34 11.67 -3.70
N GLY A 21 12.11 11.61 -4.24
CA GLY A 21 11.61 12.65 -5.14
C GLY A 21 11.53 14.04 -4.53
N ARG A 22 11.44 14.15 -3.19
CA ARG A 22 11.43 15.42 -2.46
C ARG A 22 12.84 16.01 -2.28
N HIS A 23 13.86 15.18 -2.19
CA HIS A 23 15.24 15.60 -1.93
C HIS A 23 16.16 15.27 -3.12
N LYS A 24 15.62 15.27 -4.33
CA LYS A 24 16.44 15.15 -5.55
C LYS A 24 17.13 16.49 -5.82
N LEU A 25 18.35 16.44 -6.33
CA LEU A 25 19.08 17.61 -6.81
C LEU A 25 18.84 17.79 -8.32
N GLU A 26 19.23 18.95 -8.84
CA GLU A 26 19.25 19.21 -10.27
C GLU A 26 20.15 18.19 -10.99
N GLY A 27 19.76 17.78 -12.20
CA GLY A 27 20.46 16.73 -12.96
C GLY A 27 20.22 15.29 -12.49
N MET A 28 19.49 15.05 -11.40
CA MET A 28 19.14 13.69 -10.99
C MET A 28 17.92 13.14 -11.74
N ALA A 29 18.01 11.87 -12.15
CA ALA A 29 16.96 11.13 -12.81
C ALA A 29 16.36 10.05 -11.91
N HIS A 30 15.16 9.60 -12.25
CA HIS A 30 14.59 8.43 -11.62
C HIS A 30 15.33 7.17 -12.11
N LEU A 31 15.99 6.44 -11.22
CA LEU A 31 16.90 5.35 -11.61
C LEU A 31 16.17 4.19 -12.33
N ARG A 32 14.90 3.98 -11.99
CA ARG A 32 14.00 3.06 -12.70
C ARG A 32 13.01 3.85 -13.53
N GLY A 33 13.52 4.77 -14.35
CA GLY A 33 12.74 5.68 -15.19
C GLY A 33 11.99 4.95 -16.30
N CYS A 34 11.19 5.71 -17.04
CA CYS A 34 10.51 5.22 -18.23
C CYS A 34 11.52 4.85 -19.32
N ALA A 35 11.32 3.72 -19.98
CA ALA A 35 12.16 3.25 -21.09
C ALA A 35 11.97 4.05 -22.41
N GLY A 36 11.37 5.23 -22.35
CA GLY A 36 11.22 6.12 -23.51
C GLY A 36 12.48 6.98 -23.63
N PRO A 37 13.00 7.25 -24.84
CA PRO A 37 14.21 8.06 -25.03
C PRO A 37 14.09 9.41 -24.31
N GLY A 38 15.09 9.76 -23.48
CA GLY A 38 15.13 11.01 -22.71
C GLY A 38 14.05 11.15 -21.63
N CYS A 39 13.34 10.08 -21.25
CA CYS A 39 12.21 10.18 -20.34
C CYS A 39 12.57 9.92 -18.87
N ALA A 40 12.55 10.98 -18.05
CA ALA A 40 12.75 10.87 -16.60
C ALA A 40 11.46 10.56 -15.80
N ARG A 41 10.32 10.30 -16.45
CA ARG A 41 9.04 10.03 -15.76
C ARG A 41 9.03 8.65 -15.12
N MET A 42 8.36 8.51 -13.98
CA MET A 42 8.10 7.22 -13.33
C MET A 42 7.27 6.32 -14.26
N PRO A 43 7.70 5.08 -14.54
CA PRO A 43 6.91 4.15 -15.32
C PRO A 43 5.73 3.60 -14.51
N SER A 44 4.60 3.39 -15.18
CA SER A 44 3.42 2.73 -14.61
C SER A 44 2.79 1.70 -15.55
N PHE A 45 3.18 1.67 -16.82
CA PHE A 45 2.61 0.82 -17.86
C PHE A 45 3.59 -0.26 -18.31
N ASN A 46 3.05 -1.41 -18.71
CA ASN A 46 3.77 -2.47 -19.38
C ASN A 46 2.79 -3.33 -20.19
N ARG A 47 3.28 -4.38 -20.87
CA ARG A 47 2.42 -5.38 -21.51
C ARG A 47 1.59 -6.13 -20.45
N PRO A 48 0.39 -6.60 -20.79
CA PRO A 48 -0.43 -7.43 -19.89
C PRO A 48 0.37 -8.63 -19.36
N GLY A 49 0.28 -8.89 -18.06
CA GLY A 49 0.96 -10.02 -17.39
C GLY A 49 2.41 -9.75 -16.96
N GLU A 50 3.07 -8.72 -17.49
CA GLU A 50 4.45 -8.40 -17.12
C GLU A 50 4.58 -7.87 -15.69
N ARG A 51 5.69 -8.26 -15.03
CA ARG A 51 6.02 -7.73 -13.70
C ARG A 51 6.82 -6.44 -13.81
N GLY A 52 6.36 -5.41 -13.11
CA GLY A 52 7.05 -4.12 -13.05
C GLY A 52 6.71 -3.23 -14.25
N ALA A 53 6.71 -1.92 -14.02
CA ALA A 53 6.37 -0.94 -15.03
C ALA A 53 7.61 -0.58 -15.85
N ARG A 54 7.45 -0.40 -17.15
CA ARG A 54 8.53 0.01 -18.07
C ARG A 54 8.29 1.36 -18.72
N PHE A 55 7.03 1.72 -18.95
CA PHE A 55 6.68 2.94 -19.67
C PHE A 55 5.81 3.87 -18.81
N CYS A 56 5.96 5.18 -18.99
CA CYS A 56 5.05 6.16 -18.39
C CYS A 56 3.79 6.29 -19.25
N ALA A 57 2.80 7.05 -18.77
CA ALA A 57 1.54 7.25 -19.49
C ALA A 57 1.71 7.83 -20.91
N ALA A 58 2.71 8.69 -21.12
CA ALA A 58 2.98 9.31 -22.42
C ALA A 58 3.69 8.38 -23.40
N HIS A 59 4.45 7.40 -22.90
CA HIS A 59 5.12 6.38 -23.71
C HIS A 59 4.38 5.05 -23.68
N ARG A 60 3.08 5.07 -23.35
CA ARG A 60 2.22 3.89 -23.34
C ARG A 60 1.91 3.50 -24.79
N GLY A 61 2.41 2.35 -25.22
CA GLY A 61 2.02 1.75 -26.49
C GLY A 61 0.59 1.20 -26.46
N GLU A 62 0.06 0.87 -27.64
CA GLU A 62 -1.23 0.21 -27.78
C GLU A 62 -1.25 -1.13 -27.02
N GLY A 63 -2.38 -1.43 -26.36
CA GLY A 63 -2.55 -2.64 -25.56
C GLY A 63 -1.78 -2.70 -24.23
N MET A 64 -0.96 -1.69 -23.89
CA MET A 64 -0.28 -1.66 -22.58
C MET A 64 -1.23 -1.29 -21.44
N VAL A 65 -1.03 -1.92 -20.29
CA VAL A 65 -1.86 -1.77 -19.08
C VAL A 65 -1.07 -1.14 -17.94
N ASP A 66 -1.76 -0.41 -17.04
CA ASP A 66 -1.12 0.03 -15.79
C ASP A 66 -0.87 -1.20 -14.92
N VAL A 67 0.38 -1.65 -14.84
CA VAL A 67 0.76 -2.88 -14.12
C VAL A 67 0.43 -2.82 -12.62
N ARG A 68 0.28 -1.64 -12.02
CA ARG A 68 -0.16 -1.53 -10.61
C ARG A 68 -1.65 -1.85 -10.47
N ARG A 69 -2.44 -1.51 -11.48
CA ARG A 69 -3.89 -1.75 -11.54
C ARG A 69 -4.26 -3.09 -12.16
N HIS A 70 -3.33 -3.73 -12.87
CA HIS A 70 -3.56 -5.02 -13.54
C HIS A 70 -2.69 -6.16 -12.98
N ARG A 71 -2.10 -5.98 -11.78
CA ARG A 71 -1.49 -7.08 -11.04
C ARG A 71 -2.54 -8.16 -10.74
N PRO A 72 -2.11 -9.44 -10.60
CA PRO A 72 -2.97 -10.50 -10.10
C PRO A 72 -3.72 -10.04 -8.84
N GLY A 73 -5.03 -10.21 -8.88
CA GLY A 73 -5.94 -9.79 -7.82
C GLY A 73 -6.36 -8.32 -7.80
N PHE A 74 -6.00 -7.48 -8.78
CA PHE A 74 -6.64 -6.17 -8.94
C PHE A 74 -7.82 -6.20 -9.90
N VAL A 75 -7.81 -7.08 -10.90
CA VAL A 75 -8.90 -7.26 -11.87
C VAL A 75 -9.59 -8.60 -11.60
N CYS A 76 -10.91 -8.62 -11.81
CA CYS A 76 -11.72 -9.82 -11.67
C CYS A 76 -11.20 -10.94 -12.57
N ALA A 77 -11.06 -12.14 -12.01
CA ALA A 77 -10.63 -13.33 -12.74
C ALA A 77 -11.70 -13.93 -13.66
N ALA A 78 -12.94 -13.41 -13.64
CA ALA A 78 -14.01 -13.91 -14.50
C ALA A 78 -13.73 -13.52 -15.97
N PRO A 79 -13.90 -14.44 -16.93
CA PRO A 79 -13.65 -14.16 -18.35
C PRO A 79 -14.41 -12.91 -18.83
N GLY A 80 -13.71 -12.03 -19.55
CA GLY A 80 -14.29 -10.80 -20.08
C GLY A 80 -14.62 -9.71 -19.03
N CYS A 81 -14.24 -9.89 -17.76
CA CYS A 81 -14.55 -8.92 -16.71
C CYS A 81 -13.41 -7.93 -16.44
N GLY A 82 -13.60 -6.65 -16.78
CA GLY A 82 -12.66 -5.57 -16.43
C GLY A 82 -12.85 -4.95 -15.04
N GLN A 83 -13.76 -5.49 -14.22
CA GLN A 83 -14.09 -4.90 -12.91
C GLN A 83 -12.99 -5.17 -11.87
N LYS A 84 -12.87 -4.29 -10.89
CA LYS A 84 -11.92 -4.45 -9.79
C LYS A 84 -12.25 -5.71 -8.97
N ALA A 85 -11.27 -6.59 -8.79
CA ALA A 85 -11.38 -7.68 -7.84
C ALA A 85 -11.39 -7.11 -6.41
N LEU A 86 -12.29 -7.62 -5.58
CA LEU A 86 -12.49 -7.23 -4.18
C LEU A 86 -12.70 -8.45 -3.28
N PHE A 87 -13.21 -9.56 -3.83
CA PHE A 87 -13.66 -10.72 -3.09
C PHE A 87 -12.80 -11.95 -3.36
N ASN A 88 -12.59 -12.77 -2.34
CA ASN A 88 -12.11 -14.15 -2.44
C ASN A 88 -12.50 -14.91 -1.15
N PHE A 89 -12.22 -16.20 -1.05
CA PHE A 89 -12.29 -16.91 0.23
C PHE A 89 -11.20 -16.37 1.18
N GLY A 90 -11.55 -16.21 2.46
CA GLY A 90 -10.74 -15.42 3.38
C GLY A 90 -9.37 -15.99 3.73
N ASN A 91 -9.17 -17.29 3.50
CA ASN A 91 -7.90 -18.00 3.64
C ASN A 91 -7.09 -18.08 2.33
N GLU A 92 -7.59 -17.58 1.20
CA GLU A 92 -6.95 -17.73 -0.12
C GLU A 92 -6.07 -16.54 -0.54
N GLY A 93 -5.57 -15.76 0.41
CA GLY A 93 -4.60 -14.70 0.15
C GLY A 93 -5.21 -13.47 -0.54
N PHE A 94 -4.97 -13.30 -1.84
CA PHE A 94 -5.39 -12.09 -2.56
C PHE A 94 -6.82 -12.21 -3.13
N ARG A 95 -7.51 -11.08 -3.22
CA ARG A 95 -8.82 -10.90 -3.89
C ARG A 95 -8.78 -11.38 -5.35
N LYS A 96 -9.79 -12.10 -5.83
CA LYS A 96 -9.86 -12.68 -7.20
C LYS A 96 -11.09 -12.23 -7.99
N PHE A 97 -12.22 -11.98 -7.32
CA PHE A 97 -13.50 -11.72 -7.97
C PHE A 97 -14.07 -10.35 -7.64
N CYS A 98 -14.84 -9.76 -8.53
CA CYS A 98 -15.58 -8.51 -8.28
C CYS A 98 -16.91 -8.80 -7.56
N GLY A 99 -17.62 -7.76 -7.17
CA GLY A 99 -18.92 -7.91 -6.48
C GLY A 99 -19.98 -8.65 -7.30
N ARG A 100 -19.91 -8.59 -8.64
CA ARG A 100 -20.84 -9.30 -9.54
C ARG A 100 -20.51 -10.80 -9.67
N HIS A 101 -19.25 -11.17 -9.50
CA HIS A 101 -18.78 -12.56 -9.66
C HIS A 101 -18.34 -13.19 -8.34
N LYS A 102 -18.73 -12.60 -7.20
CA LYS A 102 -18.54 -13.25 -5.90
C LYS A 102 -19.56 -14.39 -5.78
N VAL A 103 -19.15 -15.48 -5.16
CA VAL A 103 -20.06 -16.58 -4.78
C VAL A 103 -20.27 -16.60 -3.27
N ALA A 104 -21.22 -17.41 -2.80
CA ALA A 104 -21.45 -17.61 -1.37
C ALA A 104 -20.16 -18.07 -0.67
N GLY A 105 -19.89 -17.51 0.51
CA GLY A 105 -18.66 -17.79 1.27
C GLY A 105 -17.47 -16.89 0.95
N MET A 106 -17.47 -16.15 -0.16
CA MET A 106 -16.42 -15.16 -0.44
C MET A 106 -16.59 -13.89 0.39
N VAL A 107 -15.47 -13.35 0.88
CA VAL A 107 -15.41 -12.14 1.70
C VAL A 107 -14.60 -11.05 1.01
N ASN A 108 -14.88 -9.79 1.37
CA ASN A 108 -14.16 -8.65 0.81
C ASN A 108 -12.76 -8.56 1.45
N LEU A 109 -11.72 -8.76 0.64
CA LEU A 109 -10.31 -8.73 1.06
C LEU A 109 -9.63 -7.39 0.77
N GLN A 110 -10.40 -6.34 0.46
CA GLN A 110 -9.86 -4.98 0.38
C GLN A 110 -9.42 -4.49 1.77
N ASP A 111 -10.08 -4.98 2.81
CA ASP A 111 -9.81 -4.64 4.20
C ASP A 111 -9.01 -5.74 4.89
N LYS A 112 -8.31 -5.37 5.96
CA LYS A 112 -7.63 -6.36 6.81
C LYS A 112 -8.66 -7.30 7.44
N LEU A 113 -8.31 -8.59 7.48
CA LEU A 113 -9.03 -9.62 8.22
C LEU A 113 -8.34 -9.90 9.56
N CYS A 114 -9.09 -10.45 10.50
CA CYS A 114 -8.58 -10.94 11.77
C CYS A 114 -7.45 -11.94 11.54
N GLU A 115 -6.36 -11.82 12.29
CA GLU A 115 -5.17 -12.69 12.15
C GLU A 115 -5.40 -14.13 12.64
N ARG A 116 -6.53 -14.42 13.29
CA ARG A 116 -6.90 -15.82 13.55
C ARG A 116 -7.27 -16.52 12.24
N GLU A 117 -6.58 -17.62 11.97
CA GLU A 117 -6.84 -18.54 10.86
C GLU A 117 -8.34 -18.85 10.70
N GLY A 118 -8.85 -18.72 9.48
CA GLY A 118 -10.25 -18.94 9.12
C GLY A 118 -11.25 -17.86 9.59
N CYS A 119 -10.81 -16.82 10.31
CA CYS A 119 -11.70 -15.74 10.74
C CYS A 119 -11.79 -14.62 9.70
N ASN A 120 -12.97 -14.46 9.11
CA ASN A 120 -13.23 -13.43 8.11
C ASN A 120 -13.81 -12.12 8.68
N THR A 121 -13.74 -11.95 10.00
CA THR A 121 -14.24 -10.75 10.69
C THR A 121 -13.19 -9.64 10.63
N ARG A 122 -13.64 -8.38 10.48
CA ARG A 122 -12.73 -7.23 10.55
C ARG A 122 -12.09 -7.13 11.94
N PRO A 123 -10.77 -6.93 12.02
CA PRO A 123 -10.12 -6.73 13.31
C PRO A 123 -10.40 -5.34 13.87
N SER A 124 -10.41 -5.26 15.19
CA SER A 124 -10.58 -4.01 15.95
C SER A 124 -9.72 -3.97 17.23
N PHE A 125 -9.08 -5.07 17.58
CA PHE A 125 -8.30 -5.24 18.80
C PHE A 125 -6.81 -5.36 18.50
N ASN A 126 -6.01 -4.75 19.36
CA ASN A 126 -4.57 -4.93 19.41
C ASN A 126 -4.02 -4.53 20.80
N TYR A 127 -2.73 -4.77 21.02
CA TYR A 127 -1.99 -4.15 22.12
C TYR A 127 -1.82 -2.64 21.87
N GLU A 128 -1.91 -1.85 22.93
CA GLU A 128 -1.87 -0.38 22.84
C GLU A 128 -0.54 0.17 22.31
N SER A 129 0.55 -0.54 22.63
CA SER A 129 1.92 -0.29 22.17
C SER A 129 2.10 -0.58 20.67
N GLU A 130 1.24 -1.39 20.07
CA GLU A 130 1.32 -1.77 18.66
C GLU A 130 0.54 -0.83 17.74
N ARG A 131 0.81 -0.92 16.43
CA ARG A 131 0.13 -0.11 15.40
C ARG A 131 -1.05 -0.87 14.80
N GLY A 132 -2.18 -0.17 14.67
CA GLY A 132 -3.37 -0.70 13.99
C GLY A 132 -4.16 -1.71 14.82
N TYR A 133 -4.84 -2.61 14.13
CA TYR A 133 -5.72 -3.64 14.68
C TYR A 133 -5.42 -4.99 14.00
N ARG A 134 -5.41 -6.07 14.79
CA ARG A 134 -4.95 -7.41 14.41
C ARG A 134 -6.00 -8.49 14.62
N PHE A 135 -6.77 -8.41 15.71
CA PHE A 135 -7.79 -9.42 16.06
C PHE A 135 -9.20 -8.83 16.15
N CYS A 136 -10.23 -9.66 15.95
CA CYS A 136 -11.63 -9.29 16.17
C CYS A 136 -12.00 -9.46 17.66
N ALA A 137 -13.23 -9.06 18.04
CA ALA A 137 -13.70 -9.15 19.42
C ALA A 137 -13.70 -10.58 19.99
N GLN A 138 -14.03 -11.57 19.16
CA GLN A 138 -14.06 -12.99 19.55
C GLN A 138 -12.66 -13.60 19.70
N HIS A 139 -11.65 -13.01 19.06
CA HIS A 139 -10.29 -13.55 19.00
C HIS A 139 -9.25 -12.62 19.63
N LYS A 140 -9.69 -11.65 20.42
CA LYS A 140 -8.77 -10.81 21.20
C LYS A 140 -8.04 -11.69 22.22
N LEU A 141 -6.77 -11.41 22.43
CA LEU A 141 -5.98 -12.02 23.48
C LEU A 141 -6.09 -11.18 24.76
N GLU A 142 -5.65 -11.76 25.87
CA GLU A 142 -5.55 -11.05 27.14
C GLU A 142 -4.65 -9.80 27.00
N GLY A 143 -5.05 -8.70 27.65
CA GLY A 143 -4.36 -7.41 27.55
C GLY A 143 -4.64 -6.61 26.28
N MET A 144 -5.36 -7.16 25.29
CA MET A 144 -5.72 -6.39 24.09
C MET A 144 -6.90 -5.44 24.31
N VAL A 145 -6.81 -4.26 23.70
CA VAL A 145 -7.83 -3.20 23.76
C VAL A 145 -8.41 -2.91 22.37
N ASN A 146 -9.61 -2.32 22.31
CA ASN A 146 -10.22 -1.91 21.05
C ASN A 146 -9.55 -0.64 20.49
N THR A 147 -8.53 -0.84 19.65
CA THR A 147 -7.76 0.24 19.01
C THR A 147 -8.49 0.90 17.84
N ALA A 148 -9.59 0.31 17.37
CA ALA A 148 -10.43 0.91 16.32
C ALA A 148 -11.41 1.97 16.85
N SER A 149 -11.70 1.97 18.16
CA SER A 149 -12.67 2.88 18.77
C SER A 149 -12.24 4.35 18.68
N ALA A 150 -13.22 5.24 18.47
CA ALA A 150 -12.98 6.68 18.44
C ALA A 150 -12.36 7.19 19.75
N ALA A 151 -12.84 6.67 20.89
CA ALA A 151 -12.33 7.00 22.22
C ALA A 151 -10.85 6.65 22.38
N PHE A 152 -10.42 5.45 21.94
CA PHE A 152 -9.00 5.08 21.96
C PHE A 152 -8.16 6.01 21.09
N ARG A 153 -8.62 6.30 19.86
CA ARG A 153 -7.90 7.18 18.93
C ARG A 153 -7.76 8.60 19.46
N LYS A 154 -8.78 9.11 20.17
CA LYS A 154 -8.74 10.41 20.85
C LYS A 154 -7.68 10.42 21.95
N ARG A 155 -7.75 9.48 22.91
CA ARG A 155 -6.77 9.37 24.00
C ARG A 155 -5.32 9.19 23.50
N LYS A 156 -5.11 8.38 22.47
CA LYS A 156 -3.77 8.17 21.90
C LYS A 156 -3.21 9.45 21.30
N ARG A 157 -4.04 10.25 20.60
CA ARG A 157 -3.62 11.56 20.07
C ARG A 157 -3.25 12.52 21.19
N GLU A 158 -4.09 12.65 22.21
CA GLU A 158 -3.84 13.52 23.37
C GLU A 158 -2.53 13.15 24.08
N ARG A 159 -2.29 11.86 24.35
CA ARG A 159 -1.03 11.40 24.95
C ARG A 159 0.19 11.68 24.07
N THR A 160 0.09 11.48 22.76
CA THR A 160 1.20 11.76 21.83
C THR A 160 1.57 13.25 21.82
N VAL A 161 0.61 14.15 22.06
CA VAL A 161 0.85 15.60 22.17
C VAL A 161 1.50 15.99 23.50
N MET A 162 1.20 15.28 24.58
CA MET A 162 1.86 15.51 25.88
C MET A 162 3.29 14.99 25.91
N ASP A 163 3.58 13.92 25.15
CA ASP A 163 4.91 13.29 25.09
C ASP A 163 5.85 13.94 24.05
N THR A 164 5.38 14.95 23.28
CA THR A 164 6.28 15.73 22.40
C THR A 164 6.99 16.79 23.24
N PRO A 165 8.34 16.73 23.41
CA PRO A 165 9.05 17.80 24.08
C PRO A 165 8.82 19.10 23.31
N ALA A 166 8.40 20.15 24.02
CA ALA A 166 8.35 21.50 23.48
C ALA A 166 9.71 21.81 22.85
N SER A 167 9.70 22.19 21.57
CA SER A 167 10.89 22.62 20.86
C SER A 167 11.59 23.69 21.68
N VAL A 168 12.85 23.44 22.03
CA VAL A 168 13.77 24.44 22.55
C VAL A 168 13.75 25.67 21.63
N ASP A 169 13.25 26.78 22.15
CA ASP A 169 13.44 28.10 21.57
C ASP A 169 14.96 28.36 21.53
N ILE A 170 15.54 28.33 20.33
CA ILE A 170 16.86 28.90 20.09
C ILE A 170 16.59 30.30 19.55
N SER A 171 16.50 31.26 20.46
CA SER A 171 16.69 32.67 20.18
C SER A 171 18.19 32.89 19.94
N MET A 172 18.55 33.24 18.71
CA MET A 172 19.80 33.94 18.35
C MET A 172 19.46 35.37 17.96
#